data_AF-B7QFI1-F1
#
_entry.id   AF-B7QFI1-F1
#
_cell.length_a   1.000
_cell.length_b   1.000
_cell.length_c   1.000
_cell.angle_alpha   90.00
_cell.angle_beta   90.00
_cell.angle_gamma   90.00
#
_symmetry.space_group_name_H-M   'P 1'
#
loop_
_entity.id
_entity.type
_entity.pdbx_description
1 polymer ?
#
loop_
_entity_poly.entity_id
_entity_poly.type
_entity_poly.pdbx_seq_one_letter_code
_entity_poly.pdbx_strand_id
1 'polypeptide(L)'
;MYDPQRDAYFTMSSSESMEPHWWNQAEPLWVTALRRNKTVAMHWWDGCQVDFNGTRPNVCTGYKGTWSRVNSEMKDLVEKSLVAMKKGFLDMAMFYYEGPDSKDEL
;
A
#
# COMPACT_ATOMS: atom_id res chain seq x y z
N MET A 1 10.35 -15.14 -4.15
CA MET A 1 10.22 -16.29 -3.22
C MET A 1 9.49 -17.42 -3.95
N TYR A 2 9.65 -18.68 -3.55
CA TYR A 2 8.94 -19.83 -4.13
C TYR A 2 8.20 -20.61 -3.03
N ASP A 3 6.94 -20.98 -3.28
CA ASP A 3 6.15 -21.86 -2.43
C ASP A 3 6.04 -23.23 -3.12
N PRO A 4 6.72 -24.28 -2.60
CA PRO A 4 6.71 -25.61 -3.20
C PRO A 4 5.36 -26.34 -3.05
N GLN A 5 4.51 -25.95 -2.09
CA GLN A 5 3.18 -26.56 -1.93
C GLN A 5 2.19 -26.06 -2.98
N ARG A 6 2.41 -24.84 -3.49
CA ARG A 6 1.57 -24.17 -4.48
C ARG A 6 2.17 -24.14 -5.87
N ASP A 7 3.43 -24.57 -6.00
CA ASP A 7 4.24 -24.41 -7.20
C ASP A 7 4.20 -22.98 -7.75
N ALA A 8 4.33 -22.00 -6.85
CA ALA A 8 4.10 -20.59 -7.16
C ALA A 8 5.33 -19.74 -6.82
N TYR A 9 5.61 -18.75 -7.68
CA TYR A 9 6.66 -17.76 -7.44
C TYR A 9 6.05 -16.42 -7.04
N PHE A 10 6.59 -15.85 -5.97
CA PHE A 10 6.40 -14.46 -5.63
C PHE A 10 7.49 -13.61 -6.29
N THR A 11 7.06 -12.69 -7.16
CA THR A 11 7.90 -11.68 -7.80
C THR A 11 7.29 -10.31 -7.56
N MET A 12 8.08 -9.31 -7.16
CA MET A 12 7.57 -7.96 -6.88
C MET A 12 6.81 -7.39 -8.08
N SER A 13 5.74 -6.63 -7.79
CA SER A 13 4.92 -5.94 -8.80
C SER A 13 4.28 -6.85 -9.87
N SER A 14 4.15 -8.15 -9.60
CA SER A 14 3.43 -9.11 -10.46
C SER A 14 2.00 -9.33 -9.97
N SER A 15 1.14 -9.86 -10.85
CA SER A 15 -0.20 -10.33 -10.45
C SER A 15 -0.14 -11.38 -9.34
N GLU A 16 0.84 -12.27 -9.41
CA GLU A 16 1.07 -13.37 -8.47
C GLU A 16 1.42 -12.85 -7.08
N SER A 17 2.10 -11.71 -6.98
CA SER A 17 2.38 -11.06 -5.69
C SER A 17 1.14 -10.52 -4.99
N MET A 18 0.03 -10.32 -5.70
CA MET A 18 -1.22 -9.82 -5.12
C MET A 18 -2.09 -10.94 -4.53
N GLU A 19 -1.69 -12.20 -4.72
CA GLU A 19 -2.45 -13.35 -4.24
C GLU A 19 -2.45 -13.42 -2.69
N PRO A 20 -3.62 -13.50 -2.03
CA PRO A 20 -3.73 -13.41 -0.57
C PRO A 20 -2.92 -14.44 0.22
N HIS A 21 -2.64 -15.60 -0.37
CA HIS A 21 -1.91 -16.67 0.31
C HIS A 21 -0.47 -16.27 0.67
N TRP A 22 0.13 -15.30 -0.02
CA TRP A 22 1.43 -14.75 0.32
C TRP A 22 1.41 -13.86 1.56
N TRP A 23 0.23 -13.37 1.95
CA TRP A 23 0.07 -12.34 2.96
C TRP A 23 -0.62 -12.83 4.23
N ASN A 24 -1.01 -14.10 4.29
CA ASN A 24 -1.90 -14.64 5.33
C ASN A 24 -1.21 -15.05 6.65
N GLN A 25 0.12 -14.91 6.76
CA GLN A 25 0.85 -15.32 7.97
C GLN A 25 0.71 -14.33 9.14
N ALA A 26 0.35 -13.08 8.85
CA ALA A 26 0.15 -12.05 9.86
C ALA A 26 -0.94 -11.07 9.42
N GLU A 27 -1.55 -10.39 10.39
CA GLU A 27 -2.51 -9.32 10.11
C GLU A 27 -1.78 -7.97 9.92
N PRO A 28 -1.97 -7.28 8.78
CA PRO A 28 -1.46 -5.94 8.58
C PRO A 28 -2.14 -4.91 9.50
N LEU A 29 -1.39 -3.89 9.92
CA LEU A 29 -1.90 -2.81 10.78
C LEU A 29 -3.15 -2.11 10.20
N TRP A 30 -3.20 -1.90 8.88
CA TRP A 30 -4.34 -1.28 8.21
C TRP A 30 -5.62 -2.13 8.29
N VAL A 31 -5.50 -3.47 8.30
CA VAL A 31 -6.65 -4.38 8.52
C VAL A 31 -7.18 -4.22 9.94
N THR A 32 -6.29 -4.16 10.93
CA THR A 32 -6.67 -3.92 12.33
C THR A 32 -7.39 -2.57 12.49
N ALA A 33 -6.93 -1.52 11.81
CA ALA A 33 -7.59 -0.21 11.83
C ALA A 33 -9.00 -0.28 11.22
N LEU A 34 -9.16 -0.89 10.03
CA LEU A 34 -10.48 -1.06 9.39
C LEU A 34 -11.46 -1.83 10.29
N ARG A 35 -11.02 -2.90 10.94
CA ARG A 35 -11.83 -3.67 11.90
C ARG A 35 -12.27 -2.88 13.13
N ARG A 36 -11.56 -1.79 13.44
CA ARG A 36 -11.91 -0.82 14.49
C ARG A 36 -12.65 0.40 13.93
N ASN A 37 -13.30 0.25 12.77
CA ASN A 37 -14.08 1.27 12.08
C ASN A 37 -13.28 2.56 11.78
N LYS A 38 -11.99 2.40 11.46
CA LYS A 38 -11.12 3.49 11.05
C LYS A 38 -11.05 3.60 9.54
N THR A 39 -10.97 4.81 9.02
CA THR A 39 -10.82 5.06 7.58
C THR A 39 -9.33 5.08 7.22
N VAL A 40 -8.93 4.26 6.26
CA VAL A 40 -7.53 4.05 5.89
C VAL A 40 -7.26 4.39 4.42
N ALA A 41 -6.20 5.17 4.19
CA ALA A 41 -5.65 5.44 2.87
C ALA A 41 -4.25 4.84 2.73
N MET A 42 -3.98 4.16 1.63
CA MET A 42 -2.67 3.59 1.31
C MET A 42 -2.22 4.12 -0.04
N HIS A 43 -1.07 4.77 -0.06
CA HIS A 43 -0.48 5.38 -1.25
C HIS A 43 0.84 4.70 -1.59
N TRP A 44 0.88 4.04 -2.74
CA TRP A 44 2.05 3.35 -3.32
C TRP A 44 2.63 2.20 -2.49
N TRP A 45 1.91 1.81 -1.44
CA TRP A 45 2.32 0.73 -0.55
C TRP A 45 1.97 -0.63 -1.15
N ASP A 46 2.97 -1.50 -1.31
CA ASP A 46 2.77 -2.88 -1.74
C ASP A 46 1.93 -3.67 -0.74
N GLY A 47 0.78 -4.16 -1.22
CA GLY A 47 -0.21 -4.83 -0.40
C GLY A 47 -1.53 -4.06 -0.27
N CYS A 48 -1.62 -2.80 -0.73
CA CYS A 48 -2.92 -2.12 -0.76
C CYS A 48 -3.90 -2.75 -1.75
N GLN A 49 -3.37 -3.44 -2.77
CA GLN A 49 -4.10 -4.18 -3.80
C GLN A 49 -4.49 -5.60 -3.36
N VAL A 50 -3.91 -6.09 -2.25
CA VAL A 50 -4.14 -7.45 -1.77
C VAL A 50 -5.46 -7.49 -1.02
N ASP A 51 -6.27 -8.49 -1.35
CA ASP A 51 -7.48 -8.79 -0.61
C ASP A 51 -7.13 -9.58 0.66
N PHE A 52 -7.33 -9.00 1.84
CA PHE A 52 -7.07 -9.70 3.09
C PHE A 52 -8.38 -10.21 3.69
N ASN A 53 -8.77 -11.44 3.35
CA ASN A 53 -10.01 -12.07 3.81
C ASN A 53 -11.26 -11.20 3.60
N GLY A 54 -11.42 -10.62 2.41
CA GLY A 54 -12.50 -9.70 2.05
C GLY A 54 -12.29 -8.27 2.51
N THR A 55 -11.15 -7.94 3.11
CA THR A 55 -10.84 -6.59 3.61
C THR A 55 -9.88 -5.87 2.66
N ARG A 56 -10.25 -4.64 2.29
CA ARG A 56 -9.43 -3.73 1.48
C ARG A 56 -9.42 -2.33 2.10
N PRO A 57 -8.33 -1.55 1.93
CA PRO A 57 -8.30 -0.16 2.38
C PRO A 57 -9.34 0.70 1.65
N ASN A 58 -9.80 1.78 2.29
CA ASN A 58 -10.77 2.70 1.69
C ASN A 58 -10.20 3.41 0.46
N VAL A 59 -8.89 3.69 0.47
CA VAL A 59 -8.16 4.24 -0.66
C VAL A 59 -6.90 3.41 -0.88
N CYS A 60 -6.68 2.96 -2.12
CA CYS A 60 -5.44 2.32 -2.56
C CYS A 60 -4.96 3.02 -3.82
N THR A 61 -3.77 3.63 -3.77
CA THR A 61 -3.05 4.11 -4.95
C THR A 61 -1.96 3.12 -5.27
N GLY A 62 -2.08 2.41 -6.40
CA GLY A 62 -1.11 1.40 -6.80
C GLY A 62 0.29 1.97 -7.03
N TYR A 63 1.31 1.16 -6.76
CA TYR A 63 2.73 1.50 -6.93
C TYR A 63 3.07 1.94 -8.37
N LYS A 64 4.01 2.89 -8.51
CA LYS A 64 4.43 3.49 -9.79
C LYS A 64 5.94 3.69 -9.98
N GLY A 65 6.78 3.12 -9.11
CA GLY A 65 8.25 3.31 -9.17
C GLY A 65 8.68 4.75 -8.89
N THR A 66 9.85 5.16 -9.37
CA THR A 66 10.26 6.57 -9.44
C THR A 66 9.86 7.21 -10.77
N TRP A 67 9.36 8.45 -10.70
CA TRP A 67 9.06 9.26 -11.88
C TRP A 67 9.25 10.74 -11.56
N SER A 68 9.33 11.59 -12.60
CA SER A 68 9.65 13.01 -12.48
C SER A 68 8.72 13.83 -11.56
N ARG A 69 7.53 13.32 -11.25
CA ARG A 69 6.54 13.99 -10.40
C ARG A 69 6.34 13.34 -9.03
N VAL A 70 7.09 12.28 -8.70
CA VAL A 70 6.90 11.53 -7.45
C VAL A 70 6.98 12.43 -6.22
N ASN A 71 7.92 13.38 -6.19
CA ASN A 71 8.10 14.32 -5.08
C ASN A 71 6.92 15.26 -4.90
N SER A 72 6.42 15.84 -6.00
CA SER A 72 5.29 16.77 -5.94
C SER A 72 3.97 16.03 -5.66
N GLU A 73 3.77 14.86 -6.26
CA GLU A 73 2.60 14.02 -5.98
C GLU A 73 2.59 13.50 -4.53
N MET A 74 3.75 13.13 -3.99
CA MET A 74 3.88 12.69 -2.60
C MET A 74 3.48 13.82 -1.65
N LYS A 75 3.99 15.03 -1.90
CA LYS A 75 3.63 16.23 -1.13
C LYS A 75 2.13 16.49 -1.18
N ASP A 76 1.53 16.48 -2.36
CA ASP A 76 0.09 16.67 -2.55
C ASP A 76 -0.74 15.62 -1.78
N LEU A 77 -0.35 14.35 -1.83
CA LEU A 77 -1.05 13.26 -1.14
C LEU A 77 -0.94 13.38 0.37
N VAL A 78 0.23 13.77 0.89
CA VAL A 78 0.44 14.04 2.32
C VAL A 78 -0.43 15.21 2.75
N GLU A 79 -0.41 16.33 2.04
CA GLU A 79 -1.23 17.51 2.37
C GLU A 79 -2.73 17.20 2.36
N LYS A 80 -3.21 16.49 1.32
CA LYS A 80 -4.62 16.05 1.24
C LYS A 80 -4.99 15.11 2.38
N SER A 81 -4.11 14.18 2.75
CA SER A 81 -4.34 13.26 3.85
C SER A 81 -4.42 13.99 5.19
N LEU A 82 -3.54 14.96 5.44
CA LEU A 82 -3.57 15.79 6.64
C LEU A 82 -4.86 16.63 6.72
N VAL A 83 -5.32 17.20 5.61
CA VAL A 83 -6.60 17.91 5.55
C VAL A 83 -7.78 16.98 5.83
N ALA A 84 -7.78 15.77 5.26
CA ALA A 84 -8.81 14.77 5.50
C ALA A 84 -8.84 14.32 6.97
N MET A 85 -7.66 14.08 7.57
CA MET A 85 -7.53 13.75 8.99
C MET A 85 -8.07 14.87 9.88
N LYS A 86 -7.70 16.13 9.60
CA LYS A 86 -8.20 17.30 10.34
C LYS A 86 -9.72 17.44 10.26
N LYS A 87 -10.33 17.01 9.16
CA LYS A 87 -11.79 17.02 8.95
C LYS A 87 -12.49 15.76 9.48
N GLY A 88 -11.76 14.78 9.99
CA GLY A 88 -12.31 13.51 10.48
C GLY A 88 -12.72 12.52 9.39
N PHE A 89 -12.27 12.72 8.15
CA PHE A 89 -12.55 11.81 7.03
C PHE A 89 -11.50 10.70 6.85
N LEU A 90 -10.38 10.78 7.58
CA LEU A 90 -9.29 9.83 7.49
C LEU A 90 -8.68 9.62 8.87
N ASP A 91 -8.45 8.37 9.27
CA ASP A 91 -7.83 8.05 10.56
C ASP A 91 -6.38 7.59 10.42
N MET A 92 -6.04 6.97 9.27
CA MET A 92 -4.70 6.43 9.01
C MET A 92 -4.32 6.60 7.54
N ALA A 93 -3.08 7.02 7.29
CA ALA A 93 -2.50 7.07 5.95
C ALA A 93 -1.14 6.36 5.95
N MET A 94 -0.87 5.56 4.92
CA MET A 94 0.43 4.94 4.65
C MET A 94 0.95 5.41 3.31
N PHE A 95 2.26 5.65 3.23
CA PHE A 95 2.93 6.11 2.03
C PHE A 95 4.21 5.31 1.84
N TYR A 96 4.52 4.93 0.61
CA TYR A 96 5.82 4.40 0.22
C TYR A 96 6.53 5.39 -0.69
N TYR A 97 7.84 5.58 -0.49
CA TYR A 97 8.67 6.48 -1.29
C TYR A 97 10.03 5.82 -1.56
N GLU A 98 10.33 5.62 -2.84
CA GLU A 98 11.49 4.84 -3.30
C GLU A 98 12.80 5.65 -3.39
N GLY A 99 12.74 6.99 -3.37
CA GLY A 99 13.84 7.87 -3.81
C GLY A 99 15.28 7.50 -3.43
N PRO A 100 15.63 7.23 -2.14
CA PRO A 100 17.01 6.88 -1.79
C PRO A 100 17.41 5.44 -2.15
N ASP A 101 16.45 4.56 -2.44
CA ASP A 101 16.67 3.17 -2.86
C ASP A 101 16.73 3.03 -4.39
N SER A 102 16.04 3.92 -5.12
CA SER A 102 16.06 3.92 -6.57
C SER A 102 17.45 4.20 -7.11
N LYS A 103 17.84 3.44 -8.15
CA LYS A 103 19.11 3.63 -8.87
C LYS A 103 19.12 4.87 -9.77
N ASP A 104 17.94 5.42 -10.04
CA ASP A 104 17.75 6.62 -10.85
C ASP A 104 17.76 7.83 -9.91
N GLU A 105 18.86 8.59 -9.92
CA GLU A 105 18.89 9.91 -9.29
C GLU A 105 17.92 10.83 -10.05
N LEU A 106 16.85 11.28 -9.37
CA LEU A 106 15.95 12.33 -9.86
C LEU A 106 16.52 13.73 -9.59
#